data_AF-A0AAP0PR09-F1
#
_entry.id   AF-A0AAP0PR09-F1
#
_cell.length_a   1.000
_cell.length_b   1.000
_cell.length_c   1.000
_cell.angle_alpha   90.00
_cell.angle_beta   90.00
_cell.angle_gamma   90.00
#
_symmetry.space_group_name_H-M   'P 1'
#
loop_
_entity.id
_entity.type
_entity.pdbx_description
1 polymer ?
#
loop_
_entity_poly.entity_id
_entity_poly.type
_entity_poly.pdbx_seq_one_letter_code
_entity_poly.pdbx_strand_id
1 'polypeptide(L)'
;MQLHKLLGSGPGLGAVLGWIRGLNPKIVTVVEQEANHNQEGFLERFTEALYYYSTMFDSLDGCAATEAVRVVAEMYVQREIWNVVGCEGAGRVERHEPISKWRERLGGAGFKGVHLGSNAFKQASMLLTLFSAEGYCVEENEGCLTLGWHSRPLIAASAWRVAVDAATPPQPTTTETMSELVND
;
A
#
# COMPACT_ATOMS: atom_id res chain seq x y z
N MET A 1 3.01 0.85 -8.42
CA MET A 1 2.02 1.89 -8.74
C MET A 1 1.80 2.71 -7.48
N GLN A 2 1.88 4.04 -7.57
CA GLN A 2 1.69 4.95 -6.43
C GLN A 2 0.20 5.29 -6.29
N LEU A 3 -0.54 4.54 -5.48
CA LEU A 3 -1.98 4.71 -5.32
C LEU A 3 -2.33 6.02 -4.63
N HIS A 4 -1.46 6.54 -3.76
CA HIS A 4 -1.67 7.82 -3.06
C HIS A 4 -1.94 8.99 -4.02
N LYS A 5 -1.39 8.97 -5.24
CA LYS A 5 -1.61 10.00 -6.26
C LYS A 5 -3.05 10.03 -6.79
N LEU A 6 -3.80 8.95 -6.58
CA LEU A 6 -5.21 8.82 -6.97
C LEU A 6 -6.18 9.32 -5.90
N LEU A 7 -5.67 9.76 -4.74
CA LEU A 7 -6.46 10.34 -3.65
C LEU A 7 -6.81 11.82 -3.87
N GLY A 8 -6.21 12.45 -4.89
CA GLY A 8 -6.53 13.81 -5.33
C GLY A 8 -7.59 13.87 -6.43
N SER A 9 -7.57 14.95 -7.21
CA SER A 9 -8.47 15.17 -8.35
C SER A 9 -8.00 14.42 -9.59
N GLY A 10 -8.33 13.14 -9.71
CA GLY A 10 -8.04 12.30 -10.87
C GLY A 10 -9.21 11.39 -11.26
N PRO A 11 -9.02 10.33 -12.06
CA PRO A 11 -10.05 9.33 -12.37
C PRO A 11 -10.67 8.65 -11.12
N GLY A 12 -10.13 8.95 -9.93
CA GLY A 12 -10.62 8.53 -8.64
C GLY A 12 -10.08 7.14 -8.33
N LEU A 13 -9.52 6.98 -7.12
CA LEU A 13 -9.05 5.69 -6.63
C LEU A 13 -10.08 4.58 -6.85
N GLY A 14 -11.37 4.86 -6.64
CA GLY A 14 -12.45 3.88 -6.82
C GLY A 14 -12.54 3.31 -8.24
N ALA A 15 -12.35 4.13 -9.28
CA ALA A 15 -12.36 3.64 -10.66
C ALA A 15 -11.18 2.69 -10.89
N VAL A 16 -9.97 3.08 -10.49
CA VAL A 16 -8.77 2.23 -10.66
C VAL A 16 -8.90 0.92 -9.89
N LEU A 17 -9.38 0.97 -8.65
CA LEU A 17 -9.65 -0.23 -7.85
C LEU A 17 -10.73 -1.12 -8.50
N GLY A 18 -11.76 -0.53 -9.08
CA GLY A 18 -12.78 -1.25 -9.84
C GLY A 18 -12.21 -1.95 -11.08
N TRP A 19 -11.33 -1.28 -11.82
CA TRP A 19 -10.62 -1.87 -12.96
C TRP A 19 -9.72 -3.03 -12.52
N ILE A 20 -8.92 -2.85 -11.46
CA ILE A 20 -8.07 -3.90 -10.90
C ILE A 20 -8.91 -5.10 -10.48
N ARG A 21 -10.05 -4.88 -9.82
CA ARG A 21 -10.99 -5.95 -9.44
C ARG A 21 -11.52 -6.69 -10.67
N GLY A 22 -11.85 -5.96 -11.75
CA GLY A 22 -12.31 -6.53 -13.01
C GLY A 22 -11.30 -7.44 -13.72
N LEU A 23 -10.00 -7.29 -13.45
CA LEU A 23 -8.96 -8.20 -13.94
C LEU A 23 -8.95 -9.55 -13.20
N ASN A 24 -9.73 -9.70 -12.14
CA ASN A 24 -9.79 -10.88 -11.27
C ASN A 24 -8.40 -11.39 -10.81
N PRO A 25 -7.54 -10.53 -10.23
CA PRO A 25 -6.23 -10.94 -9.77
C PRO A 25 -6.32 -11.90 -8.58
N LYS A 26 -5.44 -12.89 -8.52
CA LYS A 26 -5.34 -13.79 -7.36
C LYS A 26 -4.93 -13.05 -6.09
N ILE A 27 -3.93 -12.17 -6.22
CA ILE A 27 -3.43 -11.29 -5.16
C ILE A 27 -3.08 -9.92 -5.76
N VAL A 28 -3.37 -8.86 -5.02
CA VAL A 28 -2.89 -7.50 -5.23
C VAL A 28 -2.01 -7.14 -4.04
N THR A 29 -0.79 -6.68 -4.30
CA THR A 29 0.08 -6.12 -3.26
C THR A 29 0.08 -4.60 -3.32
N VAL A 30 0.01 -3.96 -2.17
CA VAL A 30 0.04 -2.51 -2.03
C VAL A 30 1.19 -2.14 -1.11
N VAL A 31 2.08 -1.29 -1.59
CA VAL A 31 3.24 -0.76 -0.85
C VAL A 31 3.16 0.75 -0.89
N GLU A 32 2.95 1.38 0.26
CA GLU A 32 2.68 2.81 0.38
C GLU A 32 3.46 3.44 1.54
N GLN A 33 3.66 4.75 1.49
CA GLN A 33 4.26 5.51 2.59
C GLN A 33 3.31 5.54 3.78
N GLU A 34 3.81 5.18 4.96
CA GLU A 34 3.04 5.15 6.22
C GLU A 34 3.03 6.55 6.85
N ALA A 35 2.29 7.47 6.24
CA ALA A 35 2.16 8.86 6.66
C ALA A 35 0.74 9.39 6.44
N ASN A 36 0.29 10.34 7.25
CA ASN A 36 -1.06 10.92 7.13
C ASN A 36 -1.05 12.33 6.49
N HIS A 37 -0.55 12.43 5.25
CA HIS A 37 -0.46 13.69 4.50
C HIS A 37 -1.78 14.10 3.81
N ASN A 38 -2.81 13.26 3.82
CA ASN A 38 -4.10 13.58 3.21
C ASN A 38 -5.09 14.33 4.13
N GLN A 39 -4.64 14.89 5.25
CA GLN A 39 -5.50 15.65 6.17
C GLN A 39 -5.96 16.99 5.57
N GLU A 40 -7.11 17.52 6.00
CA GLU A 40 -7.66 18.78 5.48
C GLU A 40 -6.97 20.02 6.08
N GLY A 41 -6.61 19.97 7.36
CA GLY A 41 -5.94 21.06 8.06
C GLY A 41 -4.46 21.18 7.71
N PHE A 42 -4.00 22.42 7.48
CA PHE A 42 -2.59 22.69 7.12
C PHE A 42 -1.64 22.38 8.26
N LEU A 43 -1.98 22.78 9.49
CA LEU A 43 -1.08 22.65 10.63
C LEU A 43 -0.81 21.18 10.94
N GLU A 44 -1.85 20.35 10.94
CA GLU A 44 -1.74 18.92 11.19
C GLU A 44 -0.91 18.23 10.10
N ARG A 45 -1.12 18.57 8.82
CA ARG A 45 -0.28 18.09 7.73
C ARG A 45 1.17 18.53 7.85
N PHE A 46 1.41 19.80 8.17
CA PHE A 46 2.76 20.34 8.31
C PHE A 46 3.51 19.64 9.44
N THR A 47 2.86 19.46 10.59
CA THR A 47 3.42 18.74 11.74
C THR A 47 3.70 17.28 11.38
N GLU A 48 2.76 16.59 10.74
CA GLU A 48 2.96 15.20 10.29
C GLU A 48 4.12 15.09 9.31
N ALA A 49 4.18 15.97 8.29
CA ALA A 49 5.25 16.00 7.31
C ALA A 49 6.62 16.28 7.94
N LEU A 50 6.71 17.27 8.84
CA LEU A 50 7.93 17.59 9.55
C LEU A 50 8.46 16.37 10.28
N TYR A 51 7.60 15.72 11.07
CA TYR A 51 7.98 14.53 11.79
C TYR A 51 8.36 13.39 10.82
N TYR A 52 7.52 13.06 9.84
CA TYR A 52 7.72 11.91 8.94
C TYR A 52 9.00 12.05 8.12
N TYR A 53 9.19 13.21 7.49
CA TYR A 53 10.36 13.44 6.65
C TYR A 53 11.63 13.59 7.48
N SER A 54 11.57 14.11 8.71
CA SER A 54 12.75 14.10 9.60
C SER A 54 13.23 12.67 9.86
N THR A 55 12.31 11.75 10.16
CA THR A 55 12.63 10.32 10.31
C THR A 55 13.14 9.71 9.00
N MET A 56 12.57 10.10 7.84
CA MET A 56 13.01 9.60 6.54
C MET A 56 14.44 10.06 6.19
N PHE A 57 14.78 11.34 6.39
CA PHE A 57 16.13 11.84 6.18
C PHE A 57 17.14 11.15 7.12
N ASP A 58 16.80 11.01 8.40
CA ASP A 58 17.65 10.28 9.36
C ASP A 58 17.90 8.82 8.91
N SER A 59 16.88 8.16 8.36
CA SER A 59 17.00 6.81 7.81
C SER A 59 17.87 6.72 6.55
N LEU A 60 17.91 7.78 5.73
CA LEU A 60 18.78 7.86 4.55
C LEU A 60 20.24 8.03 4.97
N ASP A 61 20.49 8.78 6.03
CA ASP A 61 21.83 8.98 6.61
C ASP A 61 22.37 7.70 7.25
N GLY A 62 21.49 6.91 7.88
CA GLY A 62 21.81 5.59 8.41
C GLY A 62 21.94 4.48 7.36
N CYS A 63 21.56 4.73 6.10
CA CYS A 63 21.64 3.72 5.03
C CYS A 63 23.03 3.68 4.40
N ALA A 64 23.56 2.48 4.15
CA ALA A 64 24.81 2.28 3.40
C ALA A 64 24.68 2.54 1.88
N ALA A 65 23.86 3.53 1.48
CA ALA A 65 23.66 3.93 0.10
C ALA A 65 24.84 4.76 -0.41
N THR A 66 25.13 4.67 -1.71
CA THR A 66 26.10 5.57 -2.35
C THR A 66 25.57 7.01 -2.34
N GLU A 67 26.46 7.99 -2.30
CA GLU A 67 26.11 9.42 -2.34
C GLU A 67 25.15 9.77 -3.49
N ALA A 68 25.38 9.22 -4.68
CA ALA A 68 24.52 9.45 -5.84
C ALA A 68 23.07 8.98 -5.62
N VAL A 69 22.89 7.82 -4.96
CA VAL A 69 21.57 7.29 -4.60
C VAL A 69 20.90 8.16 -3.54
N ARG A 70 21.67 8.58 -2.53
CA ARG A 70 21.18 9.46 -1.47
C ARG A 70 20.68 10.79 -2.03
N VAL A 71 21.47 11.47 -2.86
CA VAL A 71 21.07 12.75 -3.48
C VAL A 71 19.78 12.62 -4.31
N VAL A 72 19.64 11.54 -5.08
CA VAL A 72 18.41 11.30 -5.86
C VAL A 72 17.20 11.07 -4.94
N ALA A 73 17.38 10.32 -3.86
CA ALA A 73 16.32 10.12 -2.86
C ALA A 73 15.93 11.44 -2.19
N GLU A 74 16.90 12.24 -1.76
CA GLU A 74 16.64 13.55 -1.13
C GLU A 74 15.92 14.51 -2.08
N MET A 75 16.30 14.57 -3.37
CA MET A 75 15.59 15.38 -4.38
C MET A 75 14.14 14.93 -4.55
N TYR A 76 13.88 13.63 -4.52
CA TYR A 76 12.52 13.09 -4.60
C TYR A 76 11.71 13.51 -3.36
N VAL A 77 12.26 13.35 -2.17
CA VAL A 77 11.62 13.73 -0.89
C VAL A 77 11.36 15.23 -0.82
N GLN A 78 12.29 16.07 -1.28
CA GLN A 78 12.12 17.53 -1.33
C GLN A 78 10.91 17.92 -2.19
N ARG A 79 10.73 17.26 -3.35
CA ARG A 79 9.58 17.52 -4.22
C ARG A 79 8.26 17.11 -3.56
N GLU A 80 8.25 16.01 -2.82
CA GLU A 80 7.07 15.58 -2.07
C GLU A 80 6.72 16.57 -0.96
N ILE A 81 7.70 16.99 -0.15
CA ILE A 81 7.52 18.01 0.90
C ILE A 81 6.91 19.28 0.31
N TRP A 82 7.45 19.76 -0.81
CA TRP A 82 6.96 20.97 -1.45
C TRP A 82 5.49 20.84 -1.87
N ASN A 83 5.06 19.67 -2.34
CA ASN A 83 3.66 19.46 -2.70
C ASN A 83 2.74 19.28 -1.49
N VAL A 84 3.17 18.52 -0.47
CA VAL A 84 2.40 18.27 0.75
C VAL A 84 2.12 19.56 1.53
N VAL A 85 3.13 20.42 1.64
CA VAL A 85 3.09 21.65 2.44
C VAL A 85 2.70 22.86 1.59
N GLY A 86 3.22 22.96 0.37
CA GLY A 86 3.10 24.17 -0.45
C GLY A 86 1.90 24.22 -1.40
N CYS A 87 1.17 23.11 -1.58
CA CYS A 87 0.02 23.05 -2.49
C CYS A 87 -1.29 22.75 -1.74
N GLU A 88 -2.41 23.23 -2.31
CA GLU A 88 -3.75 22.99 -1.79
C GLU A 88 -4.71 22.52 -2.90
N GLY A 89 -5.87 22.02 -2.48
CA GLY A 89 -6.94 21.60 -3.40
C GLY A 89 -6.47 20.58 -4.43
N ALA A 90 -6.80 20.83 -5.70
CA ALA A 90 -6.41 19.98 -6.83
C ALA A 90 -4.90 20.01 -7.15
N GLY A 91 -4.19 21.06 -6.74
CA GLY A 91 -2.73 21.15 -6.93
C GLY A 91 -1.94 20.25 -5.97
N ARG A 92 -2.57 19.80 -4.89
CA ARG A 92 -1.97 18.85 -3.93
C ARG A 92 -2.20 17.42 -4.42
N VAL A 93 -1.14 16.80 -4.92
CA VAL A 93 -1.14 15.46 -5.52
C VAL A 93 -0.50 14.40 -4.62
N GLU A 94 0.47 14.79 -3.79
CA GLU A 94 1.14 13.89 -2.85
C GLU A 94 0.28 13.77 -1.58
N ARG A 95 -0.59 12.77 -1.57
CA ARG A 95 -1.62 12.56 -0.53
C ARG A 95 -1.46 11.19 0.11
N HIS A 96 -0.47 11.05 0.97
CA HIS A 96 -0.22 9.80 1.68
C HIS A 96 -1.28 9.54 2.76
N GLU A 97 -1.56 8.25 2.99
CA GLU A 97 -2.43 7.78 4.06
C GLU A 97 -1.85 6.54 4.73
N PRO A 98 -2.06 6.37 6.05
CA PRO A 98 -1.61 5.18 6.77
C PRO A 98 -2.35 3.92 6.32
N ILE A 99 -1.77 2.76 6.62
CA ILE A 99 -2.31 1.45 6.25
C ILE A 99 -3.74 1.22 6.74
N SER A 100 -4.12 1.83 7.87
CA SER A 100 -5.47 1.78 8.42
C SER A 100 -6.50 2.37 7.45
N LYS A 101 -6.22 3.53 6.85
CA LYS A 101 -7.09 4.15 5.84
C LYS A 101 -7.07 3.38 4.52
N TRP A 102 -5.91 2.87 4.10
CA TRP A 102 -5.84 2.01 2.91
C TRP A 102 -6.70 0.77 3.04
N ARG A 103 -6.77 0.19 4.24
CA ARG A 103 -7.65 -0.95 4.53
C ARG A 103 -9.11 -0.62 4.37
N GLU A 104 -9.56 0.54 4.86
CA GLU A 104 -10.93 1.01 4.66
C GLU A 104 -11.24 1.20 3.17
N ARG A 105 -10.32 1.82 2.42
CA ARG A 105 -10.51 2.08 0.98
C ARG A 105 -10.55 0.80 0.15
N LEU A 106 -9.63 -0.12 0.39
CA LEU A 106 -9.56 -1.40 -0.32
C LEU A 106 -10.73 -2.30 0.08
N GLY A 107 -11.09 -2.32 1.37
CA GLY A 107 -12.29 -2.99 1.88
C GLY A 107 -13.57 -2.49 1.21
N GLY A 108 -13.75 -1.17 1.15
CA GLY A 108 -14.88 -0.52 0.47
C GLY A 108 -14.93 -0.78 -1.04
N ALA A 109 -13.79 -1.10 -1.66
CA ALA A 109 -13.69 -1.45 -3.07
C ALA A 109 -13.84 -2.96 -3.36
N GLY A 110 -14.20 -3.77 -2.35
CA GLY A 110 -14.44 -5.21 -2.52
C GLY A 110 -13.16 -6.06 -2.46
N PHE A 111 -12.10 -5.57 -1.82
CA PHE A 111 -10.91 -6.36 -1.53
C PHE A 111 -10.92 -6.83 -0.07
N LYS A 112 -10.38 -8.03 0.17
CA LYS A 112 -10.16 -8.56 1.51
C LYS A 112 -8.66 -8.68 1.78
N GLY A 113 -8.22 -8.17 2.93
CA GLY A 113 -6.84 -8.31 3.39
C GLY A 113 -6.42 -9.77 3.53
N VAL A 114 -5.16 -10.05 3.19
CA VAL A 114 -4.50 -11.35 3.31
C VAL A 114 -3.28 -11.15 4.21
N HIS A 115 -3.14 -12.01 5.22
CA HIS A 115 -1.94 -12.01 6.06
C HIS A 115 -0.72 -12.41 5.22
N LEU A 116 0.28 -11.55 5.17
CA LEU A 116 1.57 -11.85 4.51
C LEU A 116 2.28 -13.05 5.16
N GLY A 117 1.97 -13.31 6.44
CA GLY A 117 2.40 -14.49 7.17
C GLY A 117 3.84 -14.41 7.67
N SER A 118 4.18 -15.35 8.56
CA SER A 118 5.47 -15.35 9.28
C SER A 118 6.68 -15.54 8.36
N ASN A 119 6.51 -16.14 7.18
CA ASN A 119 7.60 -16.29 6.22
C ASN A 119 8.02 -14.94 5.60
N ALA A 120 7.05 -14.08 5.26
CA ALA A 120 7.35 -12.75 4.74
C ALA A 120 8.06 -11.89 5.80
N PHE A 121 7.59 -11.96 7.05
CA PHE A 121 8.27 -11.31 8.18
C PHE A 121 9.73 -11.77 8.31
N LYS A 122 9.96 -13.09 8.35
CA LYS A 122 11.32 -13.67 8.46
C LYS A 122 12.23 -13.25 7.30
N GLN A 123 11.70 -13.23 6.07
CA GLN A 123 12.46 -12.77 4.90
C GLN A 123 12.83 -11.30 5.01
N ALA A 124 11.88 -10.44 5.41
CA ALA A 124 12.13 -9.02 5.61
C ALA A 124 13.15 -8.78 6.73
N SER A 125 13.04 -9.47 7.87
CA SER A 125 14.02 -9.39 8.96
C SER A 125 15.42 -9.83 8.52
N MET A 126 15.51 -10.91 7.74
CA MET A 126 16.79 -11.39 7.21
C MET A 126 17.44 -10.36 6.28
N LEU A 127 16.66 -9.72 5.40
CA LEU A 127 17.17 -8.66 4.53
C LEU A 127 17.74 -7.49 5.35
N LEU A 128 17.05 -7.06 6.41
CA LEU A 128 17.58 -6.02 7.30
C LEU A 128 18.93 -6.43 7.92
N THR A 129 19.06 -7.67 8.39
CA THR A 129 20.34 -8.16 8.95
C THR A 129 21.48 -8.13 7.93
N LEU A 130 21.20 -8.42 6.66
CA LEU A 130 22.22 -8.45 5.60
C LEU A 130 22.73 -7.06 5.18
N PHE A 131 21.89 -6.04 5.27
CA PHE A 131 22.21 -4.68 4.83
C PHE A 131 22.63 -3.74 5.97
N SER A 132 23.10 -4.29 7.10
CA SER A 132 23.59 -3.52 8.26
C SER A 132 22.60 -2.45 8.75
N ALA A 133 21.38 -2.88 9.01
CA ALA A 133 20.21 -2.09 9.40
C ALA A 133 20.25 -1.55 10.85
N GLU A 134 21.29 -0.84 11.28
CA GLU A 134 21.17 -0.06 12.52
C GLU A 134 20.06 0.98 12.34
N GLY A 135 19.06 0.95 13.22
CA GLY A 135 17.90 1.86 13.20
C GLY A 135 16.68 1.35 12.44
N TYR A 136 16.80 0.51 11.41
CA TYR A 136 15.63 -0.04 10.70
C TYR A 136 14.98 -1.20 11.46
N CYS A 137 13.64 -1.25 11.45
CA CYS A 137 12.85 -2.34 12.01
C CYS A 137 11.77 -2.84 11.03
N VAL A 138 11.36 -4.09 11.18
CA VAL A 138 10.15 -4.63 10.53
C VAL A 138 9.17 -5.02 11.61
N GLU A 139 7.94 -4.57 11.48
CA GLU A 139 6.84 -4.87 12.40
C GLU A 139 5.65 -5.46 11.64
N GLU A 140 4.90 -6.35 12.29
CA GLU A 140 3.62 -6.86 11.77
C GLU A 140 2.48 -6.02 12.33
N ASN A 141 1.62 -5.52 11.45
CA ASN A 141 0.42 -4.76 11.79
C ASN A 141 -0.81 -5.34 11.07
N GLU A 142 -1.63 -6.11 11.81
CA GLU A 142 -2.89 -6.67 11.33
C GLU A 142 -2.74 -7.41 9.98
N GLY A 143 -1.69 -8.25 9.86
CA GLY A 143 -1.38 -9.02 8.66
C GLY A 143 -0.62 -8.28 7.55
N CYS A 144 -0.33 -6.99 7.75
CA CYS A 144 0.56 -6.18 6.93
C CYS A 144 1.96 -6.12 7.57
N LEU A 145 2.97 -5.76 6.78
CA LEU A 145 4.33 -5.54 7.27
C LEU A 145 4.69 -4.06 7.13
N THR A 146 5.29 -3.47 8.15
CA THR A 146 5.78 -2.10 8.11
C THR A 146 7.30 -2.09 8.27
N LEU A 147 7.99 -1.42 7.34
CA LEU A 147 9.38 -1.04 7.48
C LEU A 147 9.43 0.31 8.21
N GLY A 148 10.13 0.36 9.34
CA GLY A 148 10.28 1.56 10.16
C GLY A 148 11.73 1.93 10.43
N TRP A 149 11.92 3.13 10.97
CA TRP A 149 13.18 3.67 11.47
C TRP A 149 12.98 4.15 12.91
N HIS A 150 13.78 3.65 13.85
CA HIS A 150 13.63 3.88 15.30
C HIS A 150 12.18 3.75 15.79
N SER A 151 11.54 2.63 15.43
CA SER A 151 10.13 2.30 15.78
C SER A 151 9.07 3.21 15.17
N ARG A 152 9.43 4.11 14.25
CA ARG A 152 8.46 4.83 13.44
C ARG A 152 8.29 4.17 12.08
N PRO A 153 7.08 3.73 11.71
CA PRO A 153 6.79 3.22 10.38
C PRO A 153 7.09 4.26 9.28
N LEU A 154 7.76 3.83 8.21
CA LEU A 154 8.05 4.63 7.02
C LEU A 154 7.27 4.13 5.81
N ILE A 155 7.24 2.80 5.60
CA ILE A 155 6.60 2.14 4.46
C ILE A 155 5.76 0.97 4.98
N ALA A 156 4.54 0.84 4.49
CA ALA A 156 3.67 -0.30 4.75
C ALA A 156 3.51 -1.15 3.49
N ALA A 157 3.60 -2.47 3.65
CA ALA A 157 3.34 -3.47 2.63
C ALA A 157 2.16 -4.36 3.06
N SER A 158 1.22 -4.57 2.13
CA SER A 158 -0.01 -5.32 2.38
C SER A 158 -0.42 -6.15 1.16
N ALA A 159 -1.16 -7.23 1.39
CA ALA A 159 -1.68 -8.11 0.35
C ALA A 159 -3.20 -8.23 0.44
N TRP A 160 -3.85 -8.34 -0.72
CA TRP A 160 -5.29 -8.27 -0.86
C TRP A 160 -5.76 -9.27 -1.90
N ARG A 161 -6.95 -9.85 -1.70
CA ARG A 161 -7.65 -10.68 -2.68
C ARG A 161 -8.99 -10.04 -3.02
N VAL A 162 -9.50 -10.28 -4.23
CA VAL A 162 -10.88 -9.91 -4.56
C VAL A 162 -11.82 -10.69 -3.64
N ALA A 163 -12.74 -9.98 -2.97
CA ALA A 163 -13.76 -10.62 -2.18
C ALA A 163 -14.70 -11.40 -3.12
N VAL A 164 -14.93 -12.68 -2.83
CA VAL A 164 -15.93 -13.46 -3.54
C VAL A 164 -17.28 -13.00 -3.02
N ASP A 165 -18.11 -12.44 -3.90
CA ASP A 165 -19.50 -12.09 -3.55
C ASP A 165 -20.22 -13.37 -3.10
N ALA A 166 -20.81 -13.36 -1.91
CA ALA A 166 -21.51 -14.50 -1.31
C ALA A 166 -22.83 -14.88 -2.02
N ALA A 167 -23.05 -14.44 -3.27
CA ALA A 167 -24.35 -14.49 -3.93
C ALA A 167 -24.32 -15.07 -5.37
N THR A 168 -23.37 -15.94 -5.71
CA THR A 168 -23.52 -16.78 -6.91
C THR A 168 -23.57 -18.24 -6.49
N PRO A 169 -24.76 -18.86 -6.32
CA PRO A 169 -24.83 -20.31 -6.19
C PRO A 169 -24.21 -20.96 -7.43
N PRO A 170 -23.49 -22.08 -7.28
CA PRO A 170 -22.95 -22.81 -8.42
C PRO A 170 -24.11 -23.18 -9.36
N GLN A 171 -24.02 -22.78 -10.63
CA GLN A 171 -24.95 -23.28 -11.63
C GLN A 171 -24.73 -24.80 -11.76
N PRO A 172 -25.79 -25.61 -11.72
CA PRO A 172 -25.67 -27.05 -11.95
C PRO A 172 -25.12 -27.27 -13.35
N THR A 173 -23.98 -27.98 -13.43
CA THR A 173 -23.45 -28.53 -14.68
C THR A 173 -24.48 -29.52 -15.24
N THR A 174 -25.13 -29.15 -16.33
CA THR A 174 -25.97 -30.06 -17.12
C THR A 174 -25.08 -31.07 -17.84
N THR A 175 -24.68 -32.12 -17.14
CA THR A 175 -24.05 -33.29 -17.75
C THR A 175 -24.67 -34.56 -17.18
N GLU A 176 -25.98 -34.74 -17.39
CA GLU A 176 -26.62 -36.05 -17.22
C GLU A 176 -28.01 -36.03 -17.88
N THR A 177 -28.06 -36.30 -19.19
CA THR A 177 -29.14 -37.04 -19.89
C THR A 177 -28.81 -37.16 -21.39
N MET A 178 -27.89 -38.06 -21.72
CA MET A 178 -27.87 -38.75 -23.02
C MET A 178 -27.68 -40.24 -22.77
N SER A 179 -28.63 -40.83 -22.05
CA SER A 179 -28.75 -42.27 -21.88
C SER A 179 -30.22 -42.67 -21.87
N GLU A 180 -30.97 -42.22 -22.88
CA GLU A 180 -32.30 -42.73 -23.22
C GLU A 180 -32.63 -42.22 -24.62
N LEU A 181 -32.24 -42.97 -25.67
CA LEU A 181 -32.81 -42.95 -27.02
C LEU A 181 -32.22 -44.04 -27.94
N VAL A 182 -31.72 -45.15 -27.38
CA VAL A 182 -31.40 -46.37 -28.16
C VAL A 182 -32.15 -47.53 -27.54
N ASN A 183 -33.47 -47.54 -27.75
CA ASN A 183 -34.30 -48.74 -27.85
C ASN A 183 -35.71 -48.29 -28.27
N ASP A 184 -35.90 -48.17 -29.58
CA ASP A 184 -37.06 -48.67 -30.31
C ASP A 184 -36.72 -48.71 -31.81
#